data_AF-A0A942Y7Y1-F1
#
_entry.id   AF-A0A942Y7Y1-F1
#
_cell.length_a   1.000
_cell.length_b   1.000
_cell.length_c   1.000
_cell.angle_alpha   90.00
_cell.angle_beta   90.00
_cell.angle_gamma   90.00
#
_symmetry.space_group_name_H-M   'P 1'
#
loop_
_entity.id
_entity.type
_entity.pdbx_description
1 polymer ?
#
loop_
_entity_poly.entity_id
_entity_poly.type
_entity_poly.pdbx_seq_one_letter_code
_entity_poly.pdbx_strand_id
1 'polypeptide(L)'
;MKDKENKKYQLYIVNPSDTLWGISKKFGVTIGELMKLNNLTSEEIYYDHVLKIQEIVEDDVFLNKTMNEVIPDQIPGGNQAKRWAKAILESAQKHQVPFQILYSIMVTESRGNPNLVSNRGAIGLMQLQIETANFLGVNPCIPEESIDGAARYLKSLFAEFHDWPFAIAAYNCGPDRVKKYKGVPPIEETQNYVKSVLSYCSAINWDDY
;
A
#
# COMPACT_ATOMS: atom_id res chain seq x y z
N MET A 1 13.63 39.09 3.33
CA MET A 1 12.33 38.69 3.90
C MET A 1 12.36 37.18 4.01
N LYS A 2 12.18 36.63 5.22
CA LYS A 2 12.37 35.21 5.51
C LYS A 2 11.47 34.34 4.62
N ASP A 3 12.07 33.30 4.06
CA ASP A 3 11.44 32.27 3.26
C ASP A 3 10.21 31.71 4.00
N LYS A 4 9.04 31.77 3.35
CA LYS A 4 7.87 31.02 3.82
C LYS A 4 8.16 29.56 3.53
N GLU A 5 8.61 28.82 4.53
CA GLU A 5 8.69 27.35 4.48
C GLU A 5 7.36 26.80 3.94
N ASN A 6 7.47 25.93 2.93
CA ASN A 6 6.34 25.31 2.25
C ASN A 6 5.75 24.21 3.16
N LYS A 7 5.12 24.61 4.27
CA LYS A 7 4.56 23.72 5.29
C LYS A 7 3.50 22.80 4.68
N LYS A 8 3.71 21.49 4.78
CA LYS A 8 2.74 20.46 4.40
C LYS A 8 1.98 19.98 5.64
N TYR A 9 0.75 19.53 5.44
CA TYR A 9 -0.12 19.06 6.52
C TYR A 9 -0.76 17.74 6.12
N GLN A 10 -0.94 16.84 7.09
CA GLN A 10 -1.85 15.73 6.94
C GLN A 10 -3.27 16.28 6.97
N LEU A 11 -4.07 15.99 5.95
CA LEU A 11 -5.43 16.50 5.82
C LEU A 11 -6.46 15.42 6.16
N TYR A 12 -7.59 15.83 6.71
CA TYR A 12 -8.71 14.97 7.02
C TYR A 12 -10.03 15.64 6.67
N ILE A 13 -10.93 14.93 6.00
CA ILE A 13 -12.28 15.41 5.70
C ILE A 13 -13.21 14.94 6.81
N VAL A 14 -13.85 15.89 7.49
CA VAL A 14 -14.76 15.64 8.61
C VAL A 14 -16.03 14.92 8.12
N ASN A 15 -16.35 13.80 8.74
CA ASN A 15 -17.56 13.02 8.46
C ASN A 15 -18.75 13.50 9.31
N PRO A 16 -20.01 13.17 8.93
CA PRO A 16 -21.21 13.62 9.64
C PRO A 16 -21.33 13.24 11.13
N SER A 17 -20.53 12.28 11.60
CA SER A 17 -20.53 11.83 13.01
C SER A 17 -19.24 12.17 13.75
N ASP A 18 -18.32 12.91 13.12
CA ASP A 18 -17.05 13.24 13.73
C ASP A 18 -17.20 14.35 14.78
N THR A 19 -16.36 14.27 15.81
CA THR A 19 -16.14 15.33 16.80
C THR A 19 -14.63 15.62 16.84
N LEU A 20 -14.23 16.84 17.24
CA LEU A 20 -12.79 17.14 17.40
C LEU A 20 -12.11 16.19 18.38
N TRP A 21 -12.81 15.76 19.43
CA TRP A 21 -12.31 14.76 20.37
C TRP A 21 -12.08 13.39 19.70
N GLY A 22 -13.04 12.91 18.90
CA GLY A 22 -12.91 11.65 18.18
C GLY A 22 -11.75 11.68 17.17
N ILE A 23 -11.61 12.80 16.45
CA ILE A 23 -10.52 13.04 15.50
C ILE A 23 -9.17 13.13 16.24
N SER A 24 -9.09 13.89 17.32
CA SER A 24 -7.91 14.00 18.19
C SER A 24 -7.42 12.64 18.66
N LYS A 25 -8.32 11.81 19.19
CA LYS A 25 -8.01 10.45 19.62
C LYS A 25 -7.56 9.55 18.46
N LYS A 26 -8.20 9.67 17.30
CA LYS A 26 -7.89 8.89 16.10
C LYS A 26 -6.49 9.15 15.57
N PHE A 27 -6.05 10.41 15.61
CA PHE A 27 -4.77 10.83 15.06
C PHE A 27 -3.66 11.02 16.10
N GLY A 28 -3.96 10.80 17.40
CA GLY A 28 -2.96 10.93 18.45
C GLY A 28 -2.47 12.37 18.69
N VAL A 29 -3.30 13.36 18.35
CA VAL A 29 -3.03 14.80 18.53
C VAL A 29 -3.96 15.37 19.57
N THR A 30 -3.63 16.49 20.22
CA THR A 30 -4.55 17.14 21.16
C THR A 30 -5.60 17.99 20.42
N ILE A 31 -6.77 18.20 21.05
CA ILE A 31 -7.80 19.11 20.53
C ILE A 31 -7.23 20.52 20.36
N GLY A 32 -6.44 20.99 21.33
CA GLY A 32 -5.80 22.30 21.27
C GLY A 32 -4.86 22.47 20.08
N GLU A 33 -4.11 21.44 19.70
CA GLU A 33 -3.25 21.44 18.50
C GLU A 33 -4.08 21.48 17.22
N LEU A 34 -5.12 20.64 17.13
CA LEU A 34 -6.05 20.65 15.98
C LEU A 34 -6.68 22.02 15.79
N MET A 35 -7.18 22.63 16.87
CA MET A 35 -7.79 23.96 16.81
C MET A 35 -6.78 25.02 16.39
N LYS A 36 -5.58 25.02 16.98
CA LYS A 36 -4.51 25.96 16.64
C LYS A 36 -4.09 25.83 15.17
N LEU A 37 -3.97 24.63 14.64
CA LEU A 37 -3.53 24.36 13.27
C LEU A 37 -4.55 24.82 12.20
N ASN A 38 -5.83 24.79 12.57
CA ASN A 38 -6.95 25.15 11.70
C ASN A 38 -7.52 26.54 11.99
N ASN A 39 -6.91 27.30 12.90
CA ASN A 39 -7.40 28.60 13.36
C ASN A 39 -8.84 28.54 13.89
N LEU A 40 -9.22 27.44 14.56
CA LEU A 40 -10.53 27.29 15.18
C LEU A 40 -10.56 27.99 16.54
N THR A 41 -11.65 28.71 16.80
CA THR A 41 -11.91 29.39 18.08
C THR A 41 -12.89 28.63 18.98
N SER A 42 -13.57 27.61 18.44
CA SER A 42 -14.46 26.69 19.14
C SER A 42 -14.25 25.25 18.66
N GLU A 43 -14.82 24.28 19.36
CA GLU A 43 -14.73 22.86 18.96
C GLU A 43 -15.73 22.47 17.86
N GLU A 44 -16.49 23.43 17.33
CA GLU A 44 -17.47 23.19 16.27
C GLU A 44 -16.79 22.90 14.94
N ILE A 45 -17.11 21.75 14.37
CA ILE A 45 -16.67 21.31 13.05
C ILE A 45 -17.88 20.86 12.24
N TYR A 46 -17.81 21.04 10.93
CA TYR A 46 -18.91 20.75 10.01
C TYR A 46 -18.51 19.61 9.08
N TYR A 47 -19.50 18.86 8.61
CA TYR A 47 -19.28 17.84 7.59
C TYR A 47 -18.58 18.46 6.35
N ASP A 48 -17.74 17.69 5.69
CA ASP A 48 -16.88 18.10 4.56
C ASP A 48 -15.82 19.17 4.86
N HIS A 49 -15.72 19.64 6.11
CA HIS A 49 -14.63 20.51 6.50
C HIS A 49 -13.30 19.75 6.42
N VAL A 50 -12.32 20.33 5.73
CA VAL A 50 -10.96 19.79 5.68
C VAL A 50 -10.16 20.34 6.86
N LEU A 51 -9.82 19.46 7.80
CA LEU A 51 -8.92 19.79 8.91
C LEU A 51 -7.48 19.40 8.55
N LYS A 52 -6.56 20.30 8.85
CA LYS A 52 -5.15 20.00 9.03
C LYS A 52 -5.00 19.27 10.36
N ILE A 53 -4.46 18.07 10.34
CA ILE A 53 -4.34 17.23 11.55
C ILE A 53 -3.05 17.54 12.28
N GLN A 54 -1.94 17.52 11.55
CA GLN A 54 -0.62 17.86 12.08
C GLN A 54 0.24 18.44 10.97
N GLU A 55 1.15 19.33 11.35
CA GLU A 55 2.22 19.77 10.45
C GLU A 55 3.09 18.56 10.15
N ILE A 56 3.25 18.26 8.86
CA ILE A 56 4.21 17.27 8.42
C ILE A 56 5.54 18.01 8.41
N VAL A 57 6.34 17.79 9.45
CA VAL A 57 7.77 18.04 9.36
C VAL A 57 8.26 17.15 8.23
N GLU A 58 9.10 17.68 7.33
CA GLU A 58 9.89 16.83 6.42
C GLU A 58 10.91 15.99 7.22
N ASP A 59 10.43 15.18 8.17
CA ASP A 59 11.10 13.96 8.65
C ASP A 59 11.38 13.00 7.49
N ASP A 60 10.79 13.26 6.33
CA ASP A 60 11.23 12.88 5.01
C ASP A 60 12.76 13.01 4.82
N VAL A 61 13.51 13.93 5.43
CA VAL A 61 14.97 13.92 5.20
C VAL A 61 15.67 12.75 5.90
N PHE A 62 15.26 12.39 7.13
CA PHE A 62 15.85 11.26 7.85
C PHE A 62 15.24 9.92 7.40
N LEU A 63 13.91 9.87 7.21
CA LEU A 63 13.20 8.72 6.64
C LEU A 63 13.56 8.50 5.16
N ASN A 64 13.69 9.51 4.31
CA ASN A 64 14.19 9.32 2.93
C ASN A 64 15.67 9.02 2.92
N LYS A 65 16.47 9.44 3.91
CA LYS A 65 17.84 8.97 4.02
C LYS A 65 17.88 7.47 4.32
N THR A 66 17.14 6.98 5.31
CA THR A 66 17.05 5.53 5.59
C THR A 66 16.34 4.76 4.47
N MET A 67 15.31 5.34 3.83
CA MET A 67 14.59 4.71 2.73
C MET A 67 15.35 4.74 1.42
N ASN A 68 16.16 5.75 1.11
CA ASN A 68 17.03 5.72 -0.08
C ASN A 68 18.27 4.85 0.18
N GLU A 69 18.66 4.66 1.45
CA GLU A 69 19.69 3.67 1.85
C GLU A 69 19.15 2.23 1.75
N VAL A 70 17.86 1.99 1.99
CA VAL A 70 17.24 0.64 2.01
C VAL A 70 16.51 0.30 0.71
N ILE A 71 15.86 1.27 0.05
CA ILE A 71 15.05 1.08 -1.16
C ILE A 71 15.75 1.78 -2.32
N PRO A 72 16.07 1.08 -3.42
CA PRO A 72 16.80 1.67 -4.53
C PRO A 72 16.15 2.94 -5.08
N ASP A 73 16.99 3.90 -5.51
CA ASP A 73 16.49 5.15 -6.07
C ASP A 73 15.62 4.95 -7.31
N GLN A 74 15.97 3.96 -8.13
CA GLN A 74 15.26 3.54 -9.34
C GLN A 74 14.52 2.23 -9.05
N ILE A 75 13.21 2.32 -8.84
CA ILE A 75 12.31 1.15 -8.74
C ILE A 75 11.15 1.28 -9.73
N PRO A 76 10.57 0.16 -10.19
CA PRO A 76 9.46 0.17 -11.14
C PRO A 76 8.21 0.93 -10.63
N GLY A 77 7.41 1.46 -11.56
CA GLY A 77 6.13 2.12 -11.27
C GLY A 77 6.20 3.63 -11.00
N GLY A 78 7.40 4.21 -10.94
CA GLY A 78 7.59 5.67 -10.77
C GLY A 78 7.18 6.18 -9.39
N ASN A 79 7.08 7.50 -9.24
CA ASN A 79 6.87 8.15 -7.92
C ASN A 79 5.59 7.69 -7.21
N GLN A 80 4.54 7.36 -7.97
CA GLN A 80 3.27 6.90 -7.38
C GLN A 80 3.39 5.51 -6.74
N ALA A 81 4.19 4.61 -7.31
CA ALA A 81 4.48 3.31 -6.69
C ALA A 81 5.52 3.46 -5.56
N LYS A 82 6.55 4.30 -5.76
CA LYS A 82 7.64 4.51 -4.78
C LYS A 82 7.13 5.00 -3.42
N ARG A 83 6.07 5.82 -3.37
CA ARG A 83 5.49 6.28 -2.09
C ARG A 83 5.02 5.14 -1.18
N TRP A 84 4.71 3.97 -1.74
CA TRP A 84 4.24 2.81 -0.98
C TRP A 84 5.36 1.87 -0.55
N ALA A 85 6.60 2.11 -1.00
CA ALA A 85 7.70 1.16 -0.83
C ALA A 85 8.00 0.86 0.65
N LYS A 86 7.86 1.86 1.55
CA LYS A 86 7.97 1.64 3.00
C LYS A 86 6.91 0.69 3.54
N ALA A 87 5.63 0.95 3.25
CA ALA A 87 4.53 0.11 3.72
C ALA A 87 4.64 -1.33 3.16
N ILE A 88 5.08 -1.46 1.91
CA ILE A 88 5.37 -2.76 1.29
C ILE A 88 6.51 -3.46 2.03
N LEU A 89 7.60 -2.75 2.36
CA LEU A 89 8.75 -3.32 3.08
C LEU A 89 8.35 -3.82 4.47
N GLU A 90 7.62 -3.01 5.23
CA GLU A 90 7.15 -3.36 6.58
C GLU A 90 6.24 -4.59 6.54
N SER A 91 5.30 -4.64 5.58
CA SER A 91 4.42 -5.79 5.39
C SER A 91 5.17 -7.04 4.92
N ALA A 92 6.11 -6.88 3.98
CA ALA A 92 6.94 -7.96 3.48
C ALA A 92 7.74 -8.62 4.61
N GLN A 93 8.38 -7.81 5.47
CA GLN A 93 9.10 -8.28 6.65
C GLN A 93 8.17 -8.97 7.64
N LYS A 94 7.03 -8.36 7.97
CA LYS A 94 6.03 -8.91 8.90
C LYS A 94 5.56 -10.30 8.48
N HIS A 95 5.30 -10.51 7.19
CA HIS A 95 4.77 -11.78 6.67
C HIS A 95 5.84 -12.71 6.09
N GLN A 96 7.12 -12.31 6.17
CA GLN A 96 8.26 -13.08 5.67
C GLN A 96 8.07 -13.48 4.19
N VAL A 97 7.80 -12.47 3.36
CA VAL A 97 7.77 -12.58 1.89
C VAL A 97 8.80 -11.60 1.31
N PRO A 98 9.43 -11.88 0.16
CA PRO A 98 10.40 -10.96 -0.44
C PRO A 98 9.74 -9.64 -0.84
N PHE A 99 10.32 -8.52 -0.45
CA PHE A 99 9.78 -7.21 -0.81
C PHE A 99 9.81 -6.99 -2.33
N GLN A 100 10.83 -7.50 -3.05
CA GLN A 100 10.90 -7.40 -4.51
C GLN A 100 9.64 -7.99 -5.15
N ILE A 101 9.14 -9.12 -4.64
CA ILE A 101 7.93 -9.78 -5.16
C ILE A 101 6.68 -8.98 -4.79
N LEU A 102 6.50 -8.61 -3.53
CA LEU A 102 5.30 -7.89 -3.09
C LEU A 102 5.19 -6.51 -3.76
N TYR A 103 6.30 -5.79 -3.89
CA TYR A 103 6.37 -4.51 -4.59
C TYR A 103 6.05 -4.69 -6.09
N SER A 104 6.63 -5.71 -6.73
CA SER A 104 6.40 -5.97 -8.16
C SER A 104 4.96 -6.38 -8.46
N ILE A 105 4.29 -7.09 -7.55
CA ILE A 105 2.85 -7.33 -7.62
C ILE A 105 2.09 -6.00 -7.57
N MET A 106 2.34 -5.14 -6.58
CA MET A 106 1.69 -3.81 -6.49
C MET A 106 1.85 -2.97 -7.77
N VAL A 107 3.06 -2.96 -8.34
CA VAL A 107 3.33 -2.26 -9.61
C VAL A 107 2.52 -2.86 -10.76
N THR A 108 2.42 -4.19 -10.84
CA THR A 108 1.69 -4.89 -11.91
C THR A 108 0.18 -4.70 -11.77
N GLU A 109 -0.34 -4.69 -10.55
CA GLU A 109 -1.77 -4.57 -10.26
C GLU A 109 -2.30 -3.15 -10.45
N SER A 110 -1.56 -2.14 -9.99
CA SER A 110 -2.12 -0.78 -9.91
C SER A 110 -1.15 0.35 -10.24
N ARG A 111 0.13 0.05 -10.40
CA ARG A 111 1.21 1.06 -10.50
C ARG A 111 1.22 2.05 -9.33
N GLY A 112 0.68 1.66 -8.18
CA GLY A 112 0.60 2.52 -7.00
C GLY A 112 -0.71 3.31 -6.85
N ASN A 113 -1.72 3.04 -7.68
CA ASN A 113 -3.03 3.71 -7.60
C ASN A 113 -3.99 2.95 -6.66
N PRO A 114 -4.29 3.49 -5.46
CA PRO A 114 -5.14 2.82 -4.47
C PRO A 114 -6.63 2.87 -4.81
N ASN A 115 -7.04 3.65 -5.81
CA ASN A 115 -8.45 3.87 -6.13
C ASN A 115 -8.94 3.04 -7.32
N LEU A 116 -8.13 2.08 -7.79
CA LEU A 116 -8.49 1.25 -8.95
C LEU A 116 -9.52 0.19 -8.58
N VAL A 117 -10.49 0.02 -9.46
CA VAL A 117 -11.43 -1.10 -9.46
C VAL A 117 -11.42 -1.69 -10.86
N SER A 118 -11.12 -2.98 -10.97
CA SER A 118 -11.12 -3.67 -12.27
C SER A 118 -12.53 -4.08 -12.71
N ASN A 119 -12.70 -4.36 -14.01
CA ASN A 119 -13.95 -4.91 -14.55
C ASN A 119 -14.37 -6.24 -13.91
N ARG A 120 -13.43 -6.96 -13.29
CA ARG A 120 -13.66 -8.24 -12.60
C ARG A 120 -13.89 -8.07 -11.09
N GLY A 121 -13.98 -6.83 -10.59
CA GLY A 121 -14.26 -6.56 -9.17
C GLY A 121 -13.05 -6.61 -8.24
N ALA A 122 -11.83 -6.64 -8.79
CA ALA A 122 -10.60 -6.48 -8.01
C ALA A 122 -10.46 -5.02 -7.53
N ILE A 123 -10.10 -4.80 -6.26
CA ILE A 123 -10.14 -3.47 -5.63
C ILE A 123 -8.78 -3.09 -5.06
N GLY A 124 -8.44 -1.81 -5.23
CA GLY A 124 -7.42 -1.15 -4.45
C GLY A 124 -6.00 -1.35 -4.96
N LEU A 125 -5.05 -1.00 -4.10
CA LEU A 125 -3.63 -0.96 -4.43
C LEU A 125 -3.08 -2.32 -4.88
N MET A 126 -3.55 -3.39 -4.25
CA MET A 126 -3.11 -4.77 -4.53
C MET A 126 -4.13 -5.57 -5.35
N GLN A 127 -5.18 -4.91 -5.88
CA GLN A 127 -6.25 -5.50 -6.68
C GLN A 127 -6.75 -6.84 -6.09
N LEU A 128 -7.14 -6.82 -4.82
CA LEU A 128 -7.72 -8.01 -4.19
C LEU A 128 -9.13 -8.22 -4.73
N GLN A 129 -9.46 -9.46 -5.13
CA GLN A 129 -10.84 -9.87 -5.34
C GLN A 129 -11.61 -9.71 -4.03
N ILE A 130 -12.89 -9.32 -4.11
CA ILE A 130 -13.68 -9.02 -2.90
C ILE A 130 -13.84 -10.24 -2.00
N GLU A 131 -13.96 -11.44 -2.58
CA GLU A 131 -14.04 -12.71 -1.84
C GLU A 131 -12.73 -12.98 -1.09
N THR A 132 -11.59 -12.72 -1.73
CA THR A 132 -10.26 -12.85 -1.09
C THR A 132 -10.10 -11.84 0.03
N ALA A 133 -10.50 -10.58 -0.18
CA ALA A 133 -10.44 -9.56 0.85
C ALA A 133 -11.30 -9.91 2.08
N ASN A 134 -12.51 -10.42 1.84
CA ASN A 134 -13.41 -10.91 2.89
C ASN A 134 -12.80 -12.12 3.65
N PHE A 135 -12.23 -13.08 2.92
CA PHE A 135 -11.55 -14.23 3.53
C PHE A 135 -10.37 -13.81 4.42
N LEU A 136 -9.65 -12.76 4.01
CA LEU A 136 -8.55 -12.18 4.77
C LEU A 136 -9.03 -11.24 5.88
N GLY A 137 -10.29 -10.83 5.90
CA GLY A 137 -10.81 -9.85 6.85
C GLY A 137 -10.15 -8.47 6.71
N VAL A 138 -9.87 -8.05 5.48
CA VAL A 138 -9.28 -6.74 5.16
C VAL A 138 -10.23 -5.92 4.29
N ASN A 139 -10.19 -4.60 4.44
CA ASN A 139 -10.85 -3.67 3.54
C ASN A 139 -9.90 -3.28 2.39
N PRO A 140 -10.15 -3.72 1.15
CA PRO A 140 -9.22 -3.49 0.04
C PRO A 140 -9.19 -2.03 -0.43
N CYS A 141 -10.14 -1.18 -0.01
CA CYS A 141 -10.12 0.26 -0.27
C CYS A 141 -9.13 1.01 0.64
N ILE A 142 -8.68 0.39 1.74
CA ILE A 142 -7.68 0.96 2.65
C ILE A 142 -6.29 0.46 2.20
N PRO A 143 -5.38 1.33 1.73
CA PRO A 143 -4.12 0.90 1.13
C PRO A 143 -3.26 0.01 2.03
N GLU A 144 -3.15 0.35 3.31
CA GLU A 144 -2.37 -0.40 4.30
C GLU A 144 -2.95 -1.80 4.54
N GLU A 145 -4.27 -1.92 4.62
CA GLU A 145 -4.96 -3.21 4.74
C GLU A 145 -4.86 -4.03 3.46
N SER A 146 -4.92 -3.38 2.30
CA SER A 146 -4.71 -4.01 0.99
C SER A 146 -3.30 -4.62 0.89
N ILE A 147 -2.27 -3.87 1.31
CA ILE A 147 -0.87 -4.33 1.35
C ILE A 147 -0.68 -5.49 2.34
N ASP A 148 -1.19 -5.36 3.57
CA ASP A 148 -1.08 -6.41 4.61
C ASP A 148 -1.80 -7.69 4.18
N GLY A 149 -3.01 -7.55 3.64
CA GLY A 149 -3.79 -8.66 3.10
C GLY A 149 -3.07 -9.38 1.96
N ALA A 150 -2.54 -8.63 1.00
CA ALA A 150 -1.81 -9.20 -0.14
C ALA A 150 -0.54 -9.94 0.28
N ALA A 151 0.24 -9.40 1.22
CA ALA A 151 1.44 -10.04 1.73
C ALA A 151 1.11 -11.37 2.45
N ARG A 152 0.07 -11.38 3.28
CA ARG A 152 -0.39 -12.58 3.98
C ARG A 152 -0.93 -13.63 3.00
N TYR A 153 -1.66 -13.19 1.97
CA TYR A 153 -2.16 -14.10 0.94
C TYR A 153 -0.99 -14.71 0.15
N LEU A 154 -0.03 -13.89 -0.29
CA LEU A 154 1.17 -14.36 -0.97
C LEU A 154 1.97 -15.35 -0.12
N LYS A 155 2.09 -15.13 1.19
CA LYS A 155 2.71 -16.07 2.12
C LYS A 155 2.01 -17.43 2.12
N SER A 156 0.68 -17.44 2.14
CA SER A 156 -0.10 -18.69 2.07
C SER A 156 0.08 -19.43 0.75
N LEU A 157 0.14 -18.70 -0.37
CA LEU A 157 0.38 -19.28 -1.69
C LEU A 157 1.78 -19.88 -1.79
N PHE A 158 2.80 -19.19 -1.27
CA PHE A 158 4.15 -19.76 -1.24
C PHE A 158 4.25 -20.99 -0.32
N ALA A 159 3.54 -21.00 0.80
CA ALA A 159 3.47 -22.18 1.66
C ALA A 159 2.78 -23.38 0.99
N GLU A 160 1.87 -23.13 0.03
CA GLU A 160 1.21 -24.18 -0.74
C GLU A 160 2.08 -24.71 -1.89
N PHE A 161 2.73 -23.82 -2.64
CA PHE A 161 3.43 -24.19 -3.88
C PHE A 161 4.94 -24.38 -3.72
N HIS A 162 5.55 -23.79 -2.70
CA HIS A 162 7.01 -23.76 -2.48
C HIS A 162 7.83 -23.25 -3.67
N ASP A 163 7.20 -22.50 -4.57
CA ASP A 163 7.80 -21.94 -5.78
C ASP A 163 7.20 -20.56 -6.05
N TRP A 164 8.06 -19.56 -6.24
CA TRP A 164 7.63 -18.17 -6.41
C TRP A 164 6.87 -17.94 -7.71
N PRO A 165 7.34 -18.39 -8.89
CA PRO A 165 6.54 -18.36 -10.12
C PRO A 165 5.12 -18.95 -9.94
N PHE A 166 4.98 -20.05 -9.21
CA PHE A 166 3.68 -20.69 -8.98
C PHE A 166 2.81 -19.87 -8.01
N ALA A 167 3.39 -19.34 -6.94
CA ALA A 167 2.68 -18.46 -6.01
C ALA A 167 2.21 -17.16 -6.70
N ILE A 168 3.05 -16.56 -7.54
CA ILE A 168 2.70 -15.37 -8.35
C ILE A 168 1.59 -15.71 -9.34
N ALA A 169 1.66 -16.85 -10.03
CA ALA A 169 0.60 -17.30 -10.92
C ALA A 169 -0.72 -17.52 -10.16
N ALA A 170 -0.66 -18.12 -8.98
CA ALA A 170 -1.83 -18.37 -8.13
C ALA A 170 -2.43 -17.08 -7.56
N TYR A 171 -1.63 -16.04 -7.33
CA TYR A 171 -2.13 -14.72 -6.94
C TYR A 171 -3.03 -14.14 -8.04
N ASN A 172 -2.60 -14.24 -9.31
CA ASN A 172 -3.34 -13.73 -10.46
C ASN A 172 -4.55 -14.57 -10.84
N CYS A 173 -4.39 -15.90 -10.90
CA CYS A 173 -5.41 -16.80 -11.47
C CYS A 173 -6.05 -17.75 -10.45
N GLY A 174 -5.72 -17.63 -9.17
CA GLY A 174 -6.20 -18.52 -8.12
C GLY A 174 -5.42 -19.84 -8.03
N PRO A 175 -5.29 -20.42 -6.83
CA PRO A 175 -4.48 -21.61 -6.58
C PRO A 175 -4.98 -22.87 -7.31
N ASP A 176 -6.30 -23.02 -7.49
CA ASP A 176 -6.88 -24.20 -8.12
C ASP A 176 -6.42 -24.41 -9.57
N ARG A 177 -6.20 -23.32 -10.31
CA ARG A 177 -5.68 -23.39 -11.67
C ARG A 177 -4.24 -23.88 -11.66
N VAL A 178 -3.39 -23.36 -10.79
CA VAL A 178 -1.99 -23.79 -10.66
C VAL A 178 -1.89 -25.25 -10.22
N LYS A 179 -2.71 -25.67 -9.25
CA LYS A 179 -2.85 -27.09 -8.84
C LYS A 179 -3.24 -27.99 -10.01
N LYS A 180 -4.26 -27.59 -10.79
CA LYS A 180 -4.76 -28.36 -11.94
C LYS A 180 -3.68 -28.60 -12.99
N TYR A 181 -2.90 -27.57 -13.31
CA TYR A 181 -1.84 -27.65 -14.31
C TYR A 181 -0.49 -28.12 -13.75
N LYS A 182 -0.35 -28.23 -12.43
CA LYS A 182 0.91 -28.53 -11.73
C LYS A 182 2.03 -27.56 -12.12
N GLY A 183 1.66 -26.28 -12.29
CA GLY A 183 2.56 -25.21 -12.68
C GLY A 183 1.81 -23.99 -13.22
N VAL A 184 2.55 -23.06 -13.81
CA VAL A 184 1.97 -21.86 -14.44
C VAL A 184 1.03 -22.31 -15.57
N PRO A 185 -0.28 -22.00 -15.50
CA PRO A 185 -1.24 -22.48 -16.48
C PRO A 185 -0.97 -21.88 -17.87
N PRO A 186 -1.39 -22.55 -18.97
CA PRO A 186 -1.29 -22.03 -20.33
C PRO A 186 -2.37 -20.97 -20.60
N ILE A 187 -2.44 -19.96 -19.73
CA ILE A 187 -3.29 -18.78 -19.84
C ILE A 187 -2.37 -17.61 -20.13
N GLU A 188 -2.51 -17.01 -21.30
CA GLU A 188 -1.61 -15.95 -21.78
C GLU A 188 -1.53 -14.78 -20.78
N GLU A 189 -2.68 -14.35 -20.24
CA GLU A 189 -2.76 -13.30 -19.21
C GLU A 189 -1.88 -13.64 -17.98
N THR A 190 -1.98 -14.87 -17.46
CA THR A 190 -1.21 -15.30 -16.29
C THR A 190 0.28 -15.47 -16.59
N GLN A 191 0.63 -16.00 -17.76
CA GLN A 191 2.04 -16.12 -18.16
C GLN A 191 2.69 -14.74 -18.31
N ASN A 192 1.96 -13.79 -18.89
CA ASN A 192 2.43 -12.41 -19.02
C ASN A 192 2.53 -11.73 -17.65
N TYR A 193 1.56 -11.96 -16.76
CA TYR A 193 1.60 -11.46 -15.38
C TYR A 193 2.85 -11.94 -14.64
N VAL A 194 3.14 -13.25 -14.65
CA VAL A 194 4.34 -13.83 -14.02
C VAL A 194 5.61 -13.22 -14.60
N LYS A 195 5.71 -13.08 -15.93
CA LYS A 195 6.85 -12.45 -16.60
C LYS A 195 7.03 -10.99 -16.17
N SER A 196 5.95 -10.21 -16.08
CA SER A 196 6.00 -8.81 -15.65
C SER A 196 6.47 -8.68 -14.21
N VAL A 197 5.92 -9.47 -13.29
CA VAL A 197 6.33 -9.46 -11.88
C VAL A 197 7.80 -9.81 -11.74
N LEU A 198 8.26 -10.91 -12.36
CA LEU A 198 9.66 -11.32 -12.28
C LEU A 198 10.60 -10.29 -12.94
N SER A 199 10.18 -9.67 -14.04
CA SER A 199 10.95 -8.59 -14.67
C SER A 199 11.11 -7.38 -13.76
N TYR A 200 10.08 -7.02 -13.01
CA TYR A 200 10.17 -5.94 -12.02
C TYR A 200 11.02 -6.35 -10.81
N CYS A 201 10.92 -7.59 -10.34
CA CYS A 201 11.79 -8.10 -9.28
C CYS A 201 13.26 -7.96 -9.65
N SER A 202 13.65 -8.40 -10.85
CA SER A 202 15.04 -8.32 -11.32
C SER A 202 15.53 -6.87 -11.55
N ALA A 203 14.62 -5.93 -11.76
CA ALA A 203 14.95 -4.51 -11.90
C ALA A 203 15.16 -3.82 -10.53
N ILE A 204 14.66 -4.42 -9.45
CA ILE A 204 14.90 -3.95 -8.09
C ILE A 204 16.24 -4.54 -7.65
N ASN A 205 17.31 -3.78 -7.88
CA ASN A 205 18.65 -4.16 -7.44
C ASN A 205 18.76 -3.95 -5.92
N TRP A 206 18.29 -4.94 -5.17
CA TRP A 206 18.31 -4.94 -3.72
C TRP A 206 19.05 -6.20 -3.28
N ASP A 207 20.34 -6.02 -2.97
CA ASP A 207 21.16 -7.04 -2.34
C ASP A 207 20.68 -7.19 -0.88
N ASP A 208 20.15 -8.36 -0.55
CA ASP A 208 19.54 -8.66 0.74
C ASP A 208 20.48 -8.33 1.93
N TYR A 209 19.93 -7.70 2.98
CA TYR A 209 20.52 -7.60 4.32
C TYR A 209 20.06 -8.76 5.20
#